data_AF-A0A661KHM3-F1
#
_entry.id   AF-A0A661KHM3-F1
#
_cell.length_a   1.000
_cell.length_b   1.000
_cell.length_c   1.000
_cell.angle_alpha   90.00
_cell.angle_beta   90.00
_cell.angle_gamma   90.00
#
_symmetry.space_group_name_H-M   'P 1'
#
loop_
_entity.id
_entity.type
_entity.pdbx_description
1 polymer ?
#
loop_
_entity_poly.entity_id
_entity_poly.type
_entity_poly.pdbx_seq_one_letter_code
_entity_poly.pdbx_strand_id
1 'polypeptide(L)'
;MIEWQVGHPQIHYLRASAGAGKTYQLTIRFLSLLAGMRPSAEALRQIVAITFTNRAAAEMKERIILALKQIALGEAEGEGLAEQTGLRPQEASAWLDTILAHFSDFHVRTIDSLVYALLRAFSLEMGLRPELEVVFEQEAILDRCFDRLVSCVRWSDEQDLLYQLFCDLLKTYLKIEEAAGVVVERGIRRRLRDLYEKTEGYLNAGPQPDLSGAQERLRRVAQQFLLRIKEGGVEDYLHKGIFKPDYLREPLDHLGKGFFEKASIEDLLTSKAQGLDKNTIFQLDSIYQQLKEARDGYIHLLALARVYAYMRALEQLQAEIRKLAEREGLLIGGGWISLVKEYLK
;
A
#
# COMPACT_ATOMS: atom_id res chain seq x y z
N MET A 1 12.56 2.94 -46.39
CA MET A 1 11.47 2.06 -46.85
C MET A 1 11.12 1.14 -45.70
N ILE A 2 9.87 1.17 -45.24
CA ILE A 2 9.37 0.31 -44.17
C ILE A 2 8.51 -0.74 -44.86
N GLU A 3 8.97 -1.99 -44.87
CA GLU A 3 8.22 -3.12 -45.41
C GLU A 3 7.46 -3.82 -44.29
N TRP A 4 6.17 -4.06 -44.52
CA TRP A 4 5.30 -4.80 -43.62
C TRP A 4 5.21 -6.26 -44.09
N GLN A 5 5.68 -7.22 -43.29
CA GLN A 5 5.49 -8.65 -43.58
C GLN A 5 4.09 -9.13 -43.15
N VAL A 6 3.45 -9.93 -44.01
CA VAL A 6 2.04 -10.33 -43.88
C VAL A 6 1.90 -11.74 -43.30
N GLY A 7 1.41 -11.83 -42.06
CA GLY A 7 0.89 -13.05 -41.41
C GLY A 7 0.15 -12.70 -40.11
N HIS A 8 -1.05 -13.23 -39.88
CA HIS A 8 -1.81 -12.95 -38.65
C HIS A 8 -1.37 -13.87 -37.50
N PRO A 9 -1.16 -13.36 -36.27
CA PRO A 9 -1.19 -11.95 -35.87
C PRO A 9 0.06 -11.17 -36.35
N GLN A 10 -0.16 -9.98 -36.90
CA GLN A 10 0.93 -9.06 -37.28
C GLN A 10 1.30 -8.18 -36.09
N ILE A 11 2.55 -8.28 -35.63
CA ILE A 11 3.09 -7.41 -34.58
C ILE A 11 3.99 -6.38 -35.24
N HIS A 12 3.57 -5.12 -35.13
CA HIS A 12 4.24 -3.98 -35.73
C HIS A 12 4.91 -3.15 -34.63
N TYR A 13 6.25 -3.10 -34.64
CA TYR A 13 7.02 -2.38 -33.63
C TYR A 13 7.63 -1.10 -34.21
N LEU A 14 7.25 0.05 -33.67
CA LEU A 14 7.82 1.35 -34.03
C LEU A 14 8.78 1.83 -32.93
N ARG A 15 10.08 1.75 -33.19
CA ARG A 15 11.11 2.35 -32.32
C ARG A 15 11.43 3.76 -32.80
N ALA A 16 11.25 4.76 -31.94
CA ALA A 16 11.65 6.13 -32.26
C ALA A 16 12.11 6.90 -31.03
N SER A 17 13.10 7.78 -31.20
CA SER A 17 13.60 8.69 -30.16
C SER A 17 12.57 9.76 -29.77
N ALA A 18 12.81 10.50 -28.69
CA ALA A 18 11.99 11.68 -28.37
C ALA A 18 11.99 12.65 -29.57
N GLY A 19 10.84 13.24 -29.89
CA GLY A 19 10.70 14.16 -31.03
C GLY A 19 10.67 13.52 -32.43
N ALA A 20 10.90 12.22 -32.57
CA ALA A 20 10.98 11.55 -33.88
C ALA A 20 9.60 11.25 -34.55
N GLY A 21 8.53 11.95 -34.16
CA GLY A 21 7.22 11.81 -34.82
C GLY A 21 6.42 10.53 -34.51
N LYS A 22 6.67 9.86 -33.38
CA LYS A 22 5.93 8.63 -32.98
C LYS A 22 4.41 8.79 -33.03
N THR A 23 3.91 9.88 -32.47
CA THR A 23 2.48 10.16 -32.41
C THR A 23 1.91 10.43 -33.79
N TYR A 24 2.64 11.11 -34.68
CA TYR A 24 2.26 11.32 -36.07
C TYR A 24 2.14 10.00 -36.84
N GLN A 25 3.11 9.10 -36.67
CA GLN A 25 3.05 7.75 -37.28
C GLN A 25 1.89 6.91 -36.75
N LEU A 26 1.56 7.01 -35.46
CA LEU A 26 0.38 6.34 -34.89
C LEU A 26 -0.93 6.90 -35.45
N THR A 27 -1.01 8.22 -35.68
CA THR A 27 -2.16 8.85 -36.35
C THR A 27 -2.30 8.32 -37.78
N ILE A 28 -1.23 8.31 -38.57
CA ILE A 28 -1.24 7.75 -39.94
C ILE A 28 -1.71 6.30 -39.90
N ARG A 29 -1.17 5.48 -38.99
CA ARG A 29 -1.57 4.09 -38.87
C ARG A 29 -3.06 3.93 -38.56
N PHE A 30 -3.61 4.74 -37.66
CA PHE A 30 -5.03 4.73 -37.33
C PHE A 30 -5.88 5.05 -38.57
N LEU A 31 -5.50 6.09 -39.31
CA LEU A 31 -6.18 6.49 -40.55
C LEU A 31 -6.07 5.41 -41.64
N SER A 32 -4.91 4.78 -41.82
CA SER A 32 -4.75 3.66 -42.76
C SER A 32 -5.65 2.47 -42.42
N LEU A 33 -5.92 2.21 -41.14
CA LEU A 33 -6.89 1.18 -40.73
C LEU A 33 -8.31 1.58 -41.13
N LEU A 34 -8.69 2.85 -40.93
CA LEU A 34 -9.99 3.37 -41.38
C LEU A 34 -10.15 3.31 -42.91
N ALA A 35 -9.08 3.57 -43.67
CA ALA A 35 -9.07 3.49 -45.13
C ALA A 35 -9.43 2.08 -45.65
N GLY A 36 -9.10 1.04 -44.88
CA GLY A 36 -9.41 -0.35 -45.20
C GLY A 36 -10.84 -0.79 -44.89
N MET A 37 -11.70 0.09 -44.36
CA MET A 37 -13.02 -0.24 -43.86
C MET A 37 -14.10 0.71 -44.38
N ARG A 38 -15.36 0.28 -44.35
CA ARG A 38 -16.50 1.16 -44.63
C ARG A 38 -16.89 1.93 -43.36
N PRO A 39 -17.18 3.24 -43.44
CA PRO A 39 -17.64 4.03 -42.30
C PRO A 39 -18.90 3.43 -41.66
N SER A 40 -18.77 2.97 -40.42
CA SER A 40 -19.88 2.56 -39.56
C SER A 40 -19.44 2.52 -38.09
N ALA A 41 -20.39 2.52 -37.16
CA ALA A 41 -20.09 2.36 -35.73
C ALA A 41 -19.38 1.03 -35.45
N GLU A 42 -19.78 -0.06 -36.12
CA GLU A 42 -19.18 -1.39 -35.99
C GLU A 42 -17.71 -1.39 -36.42
N ALA A 43 -17.41 -0.78 -37.56
CA ALA A 43 -16.05 -0.68 -38.07
C ALA A 43 -15.17 0.22 -37.17
N LEU A 44 -15.73 1.30 -36.63
CA LEU A 44 -15.02 2.15 -35.66
C LEU A 44 -14.64 1.38 -34.39
N ARG A 45 -15.55 0.55 -33.85
CA ARG A 45 -15.30 -0.27 -32.65
C ARG A 45 -14.16 -1.29 -32.82
N GLN A 46 -13.82 -1.68 -34.05
CA GLN A 46 -12.76 -2.65 -34.34
C GLN A 46 -11.34 -2.11 -34.14
N ILE A 47 -11.16 -0.77 -34.12
CA ILE A 47 -9.85 -0.16 -33.86
C ILE A 47 -9.80 0.31 -32.41
N VAL A 48 -8.85 -0.22 -31.65
CA VAL A 48 -8.57 0.24 -30.28
C VAL A 48 -7.17 0.84 -30.21
N ALA A 49 -7.08 2.09 -29.77
CA ALA A 49 -5.82 2.76 -29.48
C ALA A 49 -5.71 3.02 -27.97
N ILE A 50 -4.60 2.57 -27.38
CA ILE A 50 -4.35 2.66 -25.94
C ILE A 50 -3.16 3.54 -25.62
N THR A 51 -3.21 4.20 -24.47
CA THR A 51 -2.10 5.03 -23.94
C THR A 51 -2.08 5.04 -22.41
N PHE A 52 -1.06 5.64 -21.82
CA PHE A 52 -0.88 5.69 -20.37
C PHE A 52 -1.67 6.80 -19.69
N THR A 53 -1.97 7.91 -20.37
CA THR A 53 -2.61 9.08 -19.73
C THR A 53 -3.83 9.56 -20.47
N ASN A 54 -4.81 10.10 -19.74
CA ASN A 54 -6.01 10.72 -20.34
C ASN A 54 -5.64 11.87 -21.28
N ARG A 55 -4.58 12.63 -20.94
CA ARG A 55 -4.08 13.71 -21.79
C ARG A 55 -3.58 13.20 -23.13
N ALA A 56 -2.76 12.15 -23.14
CA ALA A 56 -2.28 11.55 -24.38
C ALA A 56 -3.42 10.94 -25.21
N ALA A 57 -4.45 10.40 -24.57
CA ALA A 57 -5.62 9.87 -25.26
C ALA A 57 -6.40 11.00 -25.94
N ALA A 58 -6.63 12.10 -25.23
CA ALA A 58 -7.28 13.30 -25.75
C ALA A 58 -6.49 13.92 -26.92
N GLU A 59 -5.17 14.10 -26.75
CA GLU A 59 -4.28 14.58 -27.82
C GLU A 59 -4.33 13.68 -29.05
N MET A 60 -4.39 12.35 -28.88
CA MET A 60 -4.49 11.41 -30.00
C MET A 60 -5.85 11.49 -30.71
N LYS A 61 -6.95 11.64 -29.96
CA LYS A 61 -8.30 11.87 -30.54
C LYS A 61 -8.32 13.15 -31.39
N GLU A 62 -7.81 14.25 -30.83
CA GLU A 62 -7.75 15.54 -31.50
C GLU A 62 -6.96 15.45 -32.81
N ARG A 63 -5.79 14.81 -32.79
CA ARG A 63 -4.97 14.60 -34.00
C ARG A 63 -5.69 13.81 -35.08
N ILE A 64 -6.38 12.73 -34.71
CA ILE A 64 -7.12 11.91 -35.68
C ILE A 64 -8.26 12.71 -36.30
N ILE A 65 -9.04 13.43 -35.48
CA ILE A 65 -10.15 14.26 -35.94
C ILE A 65 -9.66 15.40 -36.84
N LEU A 66 -8.58 16.08 -36.43
CA LEU A 66 -7.97 17.16 -37.21
C LEU A 66 -7.48 16.64 -38.56
N ALA A 67 -6.76 15.51 -38.57
CA ALA A 67 -6.27 14.91 -39.81
C ALA A 67 -7.41 14.51 -40.76
N LEU A 68 -8.49 13.90 -40.25
CA LEU A 68 -9.68 13.59 -41.05
C LEU A 68 -10.32 14.87 -41.63
N LYS A 69 -10.43 15.93 -40.82
CA LYS A 69 -10.95 17.22 -41.26
C LYS A 69 -10.08 17.82 -42.38
N GLN A 70 -8.76 17.84 -42.22
CA GLN A 70 -7.83 18.37 -43.20
C GLN A 70 -7.92 17.60 -44.54
N ILE A 71 -8.02 16.26 -44.48
CA ILE A 71 -8.23 15.42 -45.68
C ILE A 71 -9.59 15.75 -46.32
N ALA A 72 -10.66 15.83 -45.52
CA ALA A 72 -12.01 16.07 -46.02
C ALA A 72 -12.16 17.44 -46.71
N LEU A 73 -11.48 18.46 -46.20
CA LEU A 73 -11.48 19.81 -46.75
C LEU A 73 -10.49 20.03 -47.89
N GLY A 74 -9.62 19.05 -48.18
CA GLY A 74 -8.57 19.19 -49.20
C GLY A 74 -7.54 20.27 -48.84
N GLU A 75 -7.21 20.41 -47.55
CA GLU A 75 -6.14 21.32 -47.12
C GLU A 75 -4.77 20.75 -47.54
N ALA A 76 -3.77 21.61 -47.73
CA ALA A 76 -2.44 21.19 -48.19
C ALA A 76 -1.79 20.09 -47.30
N GLU A 77 -1.96 20.18 -45.98
CA GLU A 77 -1.51 19.11 -45.05
C GLU A 77 -2.35 17.83 -45.19
N GLY A 78 -3.64 17.98 -45.52
CA GLY A 78 -4.58 16.89 -45.75
C GLY A 78 -4.28 16.10 -47.01
N GLU A 79 -3.86 16.74 -48.09
CA GLU A 79 -3.47 16.06 -49.34
C GLU A 79 -2.31 15.08 -49.09
N GLY A 80 -1.27 15.52 -48.37
CA GLY A 80 -0.15 14.64 -48.00
C GLY A 80 -0.55 13.50 -47.06
N LEU A 81 -1.55 13.69 -46.20
CA LEU A 81 -2.10 12.63 -45.35
C LEU A 81 -2.96 11.65 -46.15
N ALA A 82 -3.74 12.13 -47.12
CA ALA A 82 -4.56 11.31 -48.02
C ALA A 82 -3.67 10.36 -48.83
N GLU A 83 -2.58 10.87 -49.39
CA GLU A 83 -1.59 10.07 -50.13
C GLU A 83 -0.95 8.97 -49.26
N GLN A 84 -0.59 9.29 -48.02
CA GLN A 84 0.05 8.34 -47.11
C GLN A 84 -0.90 7.27 -46.56
N THR A 85 -2.18 7.62 -46.38
CA THR A 85 -3.16 6.75 -45.71
C THR A 85 -4.06 5.99 -46.68
N GLY A 86 -4.23 6.50 -47.90
CA GLY A 86 -5.18 6.00 -48.90
C GLY A 86 -6.62 6.49 -48.69
N LEU A 87 -6.88 7.35 -47.71
CA LEU A 87 -8.21 7.93 -47.45
C LEU A 87 -8.52 9.03 -48.46
N ARG A 88 -9.64 8.90 -49.17
CA ARG A 88 -10.15 9.97 -50.04
C ARG A 88 -10.93 11.01 -49.22
N PRO A 89 -11.01 12.28 -49.68
CA PRO A 89 -11.74 13.35 -48.96
C PRO A 89 -13.18 12.98 -48.56
N GLN A 90 -13.92 12.31 -49.44
CA GLN A 90 -15.30 11.86 -49.17
C GLN A 90 -15.36 10.80 -48.07
N GLU A 91 -14.39 9.88 -48.02
CA GLU A 91 -14.31 8.85 -46.99
C GLU A 91 -13.90 9.45 -45.65
N ALA A 92 -12.96 10.40 -45.66
CA ALA A 92 -12.58 11.14 -44.47
C ALA A 92 -13.76 11.94 -43.88
N SER A 93 -14.57 12.58 -44.73
CA SER A 93 -15.81 13.25 -44.32
C SER A 93 -16.79 12.26 -43.69
N ALA A 94 -17.04 11.12 -44.33
CA ALA A 94 -17.96 10.11 -43.82
C ALA A 94 -17.48 9.49 -42.49
N TRP A 95 -16.17 9.30 -42.32
CA TRP A 95 -15.58 8.88 -41.04
C TRP A 95 -15.70 9.94 -39.97
N LEU A 96 -15.50 11.21 -40.30
CA LEU A 96 -15.70 12.32 -39.37
C LEU A 96 -17.15 12.35 -38.88
N ASP A 97 -18.12 12.26 -39.79
CA ASP A 97 -19.55 12.19 -39.45
C ASP A 97 -19.86 10.98 -38.56
N THR A 98 -19.31 9.80 -38.91
CA THR A 98 -19.48 8.57 -38.12
C THR A 98 -18.91 8.72 -36.70
N ILE A 99 -17.70 9.28 -36.57
CA ILE A 99 -17.05 9.50 -35.26
C ILE A 99 -17.83 10.51 -34.42
N LEU A 100 -18.35 11.58 -35.03
CA LEU A 100 -19.11 12.60 -34.30
C LEU A 100 -20.49 12.05 -33.86
N ALA A 101 -21.15 11.26 -34.70
CA ALA A 101 -22.41 10.60 -34.35
C ALA A 101 -22.24 9.49 -33.31
N HIS A 102 -21.11 8.78 -33.34
CA HIS A 102 -20.83 7.61 -32.51
C HIS A 102 -19.55 7.80 -31.66
N PHE A 103 -19.41 8.96 -31.02
CA PHE A 103 -18.15 9.32 -30.34
C PHE A 103 -17.77 8.35 -29.20
N SER A 104 -18.75 7.69 -28.57
CA SER A 104 -18.52 6.65 -27.56
C SER A 104 -17.83 5.40 -28.13
N ASP A 105 -18.06 5.09 -29.41
CA ASP A 105 -17.44 3.98 -30.14
C ASP A 105 -16.01 4.31 -30.61
N PHE A 106 -15.57 5.57 -30.50
CA PHE A 106 -14.21 5.98 -30.82
C PHE A 106 -13.21 5.57 -29.72
N HIS A 107 -12.73 4.33 -29.81
CA HIS A 107 -11.95 3.63 -28.79
C HIS A 107 -10.46 4.06 -28.70
N VAL A 108 -10.22 5.37 -28.54
CA VAL A 108 -8.92 5.94 -28.12
C VAL A 108 -8.99 6.23 -26.62
N ARG A 109 -8.31 5.44 -25.78
CA ARG A 109 -8.50 5.47 -24.32
C ARG A 109 -7.24 5.08 -23.56
N THR A 110 -7.25 5.18 -22.24
CA THR A 110 -6.13 4.70 -21.43
C THR A 110 -6.17 3.18 -21.28
N ILE A 111 -5.03 2.59 -20.91
CA ILE A 111 -4.94 1.19 -20.50
C ILE A 111 -5.97 0.89 -19.40
N ASP A 112 -6.04 1.74 -18.36
CA ASP A 112 -7.01 1.57 -17.27
C ASP A 112 -8.46 1.60 -17.75
N SER A 113 -8.81 2.52 -18.66
CA SER A 113 -10.16 2.61 -19.20
C SER A 113 -10.54 1.36 -20.01
N LEU A 114 -9.57 0.78 -20.73
CA LEU A 114 -9.79 -0.47 -21.45
C LEU A 114 -9.97 -1.65 -20.48
N VAL A 115 -9.08 -1.80 -19.50
CA VAL A 115 -9.14 -2.88 -18.51
C VAL A 115 -10.43 -2.78 -17.70
N TYR A 116 -10.84 -1.57 -17.31
CA TYR A 116 -12.10 -1.34 -16.63
C TYR A 116 -13.32 -1.72 -17.48
N ALA A 117 -13.31 -1.39 -18.78
CA ALA A 117 -14.37 -1.79 -19.69
C ALA A 117 -14.46 -3.33 -19.84
N LEU A 118 -13.31 -4.02 -19.89
CA LEU A 118 -13.26 -5.49 -19.89
C LEU A 118 -13.79 -6.07 -18.57
N LEU A 119 -13.36 -5.51 -17.43
CA LEU A 119 -13.84 -5.94 -16.11
C LEU A 119 -15.36 -5.81 -15.99
N ARG A 120 -15.95 -4.72 -16.50
CA ARG A 120 -17.42 -4.58 -16.53
C ARG A 120 -18.09 -5.62 -17.41
N ALA A 121 -17.50 -5.96 -18.55
CA ALA A 121 -18.05 -6.96 -19.47
C ALA A 121 -18.09 -8.37 -18.85
N PHE A 122 -17.10 -8.72 -18.03
CA PHE A 122 -17.04 -10.03 -17.34
C PHE A 122 -17.48 -9.97 -15.88
N SER A 123 -18.05 -8.84 -15.42
CA SER A 123 -18.37 -8.61 -14.01
C SER A 123 -19.24 -9.72 -13.42
N LEU A 124 -20.32 -10.11 -14.11
CA LEU A 124 -21.21 -11.19 -13.68
C LEU A 124 -20.50 -12.55 -13.57
N GLU A 125 -19.60 -12.86 -14.50
CA GLU A 125 -18.82 -14.11 -14.50
C GLU A 125 -17.82 -14.14 -13.32
N MET A 126 -17.33 -12.97 -12.93
CA MET A 126 -16.44 -12.79 -11.78
C MET A 126 -17.18 -12.66 -10.43
N GLY A 127 -18.52 -12.79 -10.43
CA GLY A 127 -19.34 -12.58 -9.22
C GLY A 127 -19.40 -11.12 -8.74
N LEU A 128 -19.02 -10.19 -9.60
CA LEU A 128 -19.09 -8.75 -9.37
C LEU A 128 -20.42 -8.18 -9.87
N ARG A 129 -20.84 -7.05 -9.27
CA ARG A 129 -22.04 -6.33 -9.75
C ARG A 129 -21.79 -5.68 -11.12
N PRO A 130 -22.77 -5.59 -12.02
CA PRO A 130 -22.60 -4.88 -13.30
C PRO A 130 -22.33 -3.38 -13.14
N GLU A 131 -22.90 -2.76 -12.10
CA GLU A 131 -22.75 -1.33 -11.78
C GLU A 131 -21.46 -1.04 -11.02
N LEU A 132 -20.32 -1.58 -11.49
CA LEU A 132 -19.03 -1.29 -10.87
C LEU A 132 -18.78 0.23 -10.85
N GLU A 133 -18.26 0.71 -9.72
CA GLU A 133 -17.79 2.08 -9.54
C GLU A 133 -16.37 2.05 -8.96
N VAL A 134 -15.47 2.85 -9.53
CA VAL A 134 -14.11 2.98 -9.03
C VAL A 134 -14.05 4.06 -7.97
N VAL A 135 -13.60 3.70 -6.77
CA VAL A 135 -13.42 4.63 -5.65
C VAL A 135 -11.94 4.82 -5.36
N PHE A 136 -11.49 6.07 -5.51
CA PHE A 136 -10.12 6.48 -5.18
C PHE A 136 -9.97 6.97 -3.74
N GLU A 137 -11.06 7.44 -3.12
CA GLU A 137 -11.09 7.92 -1.73
C GLU A 137 -11.12 6.76 -0.72
N GLN A 138 -10.00 6.02 -0.65
CA GLN A 138 -9.89 4.85 0.23
C GLN A 138 -10.07 5.22 1.71
N GLU A 139 -9.61 6.41 2.12
CA GLU A 139 -9.76 6.91 3.49
C GLU A 139 -11.23 7.05 3.89
N ALA A 140 -12.07 7.59 3.01
CA ALA A 140 -13.50 7.76 3.27
C ALA A 140 -14.21 6.41 3.42
N ILE A 141 -13.82 5.41 2.62
CA ILE A 141 -14.30 4.05 2.74
C ILE A 141 -13.86 3.42 4.06
N LEU A 142 -12.59 3.58 4.44
CA LEU A 142 -12.06 3.09 5.71
C LEU A 142 -12.81 3.69 6.90
N ASP A 143 -13.04 5.01 6.89
CA ASP A 143 -13.76 5.73 7.95
C ASP A 143 -15.21 5.27 8.07
N ARG A 144 -15.90 5.06 6.94
CA ARG A 144 -17.27 4.54 6.91
C ARG A 144 -17.35 3.10 7.41
N CYS A 145 -16.37 2.25 7.06
CA CYS A 145 -16.28 0.89 7.58
C CYS A 145 -15.97 0.87 9.08
N PHE A 146 -15.17 1.81 9.57
CA PHE A 146 -14.92 1.98 11.00
C PHE A 146 -16.19 2.36 11.76
N ASP A 147 -16.95 3.35 11.28
CA ASP A 147 -18.24 3.72 11.86
C ASP A 147 -19.20 2.54 11.93
N ARG A 148 -19.22 1.74 10.86
CA ARG A 148 -20.03 0.52 10.80
C ARG A 148 -19.57 -0.51 11.84
N LEU A 149 -18.28 -0.77 11.98
CA LEU A 149 -17.77 -1.68 13.01
C LEU A 149 -18.16 -1.21 14.42
N VAL A 150 -17.99 0.09 14.72
CA VAL A 150 -18.40 0.71 15.99
C VAL A 150 -19.90 0.50 16.23
N SER A 151 -20.73 0.68 15.20
CA SER A 151 -22.19 0.48 15.31
C SER A 151 -22.59 -0.98 15.58
N CYS A 152 -21.73 -1.96 15.27
CA CYS A 152 -21.98 -3.38 15.51
C CYS A 152 -21.53 -3.86 16.90
N VAL A 153 -20.83 -3.02 17.68
CA VAL A 153 -20.33 -3.39 19.01
C VAL A 153 -21.48 -3.55 19.99
N ARG A 154 -21.47 -4.67 20.73
CA ARG A 154 -22.36 -4.87 21.88
C ARG A 154 -21.67 -4.37 23.15
N TRP A 155 -21.83 -3.07 23.44
CA TRP A 155 -21.12 -2.40 24.54
C TRP A 155 -21.41 -2.93 25.96
N SER A 156 -22.49 -3.70 26.13
CA SER A 156 -22.85 -4.34 27.40
C SER A 156 -22.37 -5.79 27.53
N ASP A 157 -21.70 -6.33 26.51
CA ASP A 157 -21.25 -7.72 26.46
C ASP A 157 -19.71 -7.78 26.40
N GLU A 158 -19.08 -8.06 27.54
CA GLU A 158 -17.61 -8.17 27.62
C GLU A 158 -17.04 -9.36 26.83
N GLN A 159 -17.89 -10.32 26.43
CA GLN A 159 -17.49 -11.46 25.60
C GLN A 159 -17.56 -11.14 24.10
N ASP A 160 -18.15 -10.01 23.71
CA ASP A 160 -18.20 -9.57 22.33
C ASP A 160 -16.79 -9.28 21.79
N LEU A 161 -16.46 -9.89 20.65
CA LEU A 161 -15.11 -9.80 20.07
C LEU A 161 -14.75 -8.38 19.61
N LEU A 162 -15.74 -7.61 19.14
CA LEU A 162 -15.51 -6.22 18.75
C LEU A 162 -15.33 -5.34 19.99
N TYR A 163 -16.13 -5.55 21.03
CA TYR A 163 -15.92 -4.88 22.33
C TYR A 163 -14.49 -5.07 22.82
N GLN A 164 -14.00 -6.32 22.88
CA GLN A 164 -12.64 -6.62 23.30
C GLN A 164 -11.59 -5.95 22.41
N LEU A 165 -11.77 -5.98 21.10
CA LEU A 165 -10.89 -5.32 20.14
C LEU A 165 -10.82 -3.80 20.34
N PHE A 166 -11.95 -3.13 20.55
CA PHE A 166 -11.98 -1.69 20.82
C PHE A 166 -11.35 -1.35 22.18
N CYS A 167 -11.57 -2.19 23.21
CA CYS A 167 -10.86 -2.04 24.48
C CYS A 167 -9.34 -2.19 24.30
N ASP A 168 -8.89 -3.13 23.47
CA ASP A 168 -7.47 -3.32 23.20
C ASP A 168 -6.87 -2.16 22.40
N LEU A 169 -7.60 -1.60 21.41
CA LEU A 169 -7.21 -0.37 20.73
C LEU A 169 -7.02 0.80 21.72
N LEU A 170 -7.98 0.98 22.64
CA LEU A 170 -7.91 2.02 23.68
C LEU A 170 -6.72 1.78 24.63
N LYS A 171 -6.50 0.54 25.08
CA LYS A 171 -5.34 0.20 25.92
C LYS A 171 -4.04 0.45 25.18
N THR A 172 -3.93 0.06 23.91
CA THR A 172 -2.74 0.29 23.10
C THR A 172 -2.48 1.79 22.97
N TYR A 173 -3.47 2.58 22.56
CA TYR A 173 -3.31 4.02 22.37
C TYR A 173 -2.98 4.76 23.68
N LEU A 174 -3.71 4.48 24.76
CA LEU A 174 -3.58 5.23 26.01
C LEU A 174 -2.45 4.73 26.93
N LYS A 175 -2.21 3.42 27.00
CA LYS A 175 -1.28 2.82 27.96
C LYS A 175 0.04 2.35 27.36
N ILE A 176 0.06 1.93 26.09
CA ILE A 176 1.27 1.40 25.44
C ILE A 176 1.99 2.49 24.62
N GLU A 177 1.22 3.29 23.90
CA GLU A 177 1.74 4.44 23.16
C GLU A 177 1.85 5.69 24.02
N GLU A 178 1.21 5.69 25.21
CA GLU A 178 1.12 6.85 26.12
C GLU A 178 0.69 8.13 25.36
N ALA A 179 -0.24 7.97 24.41
CA ALA A 179 -0.60 9.03 23.50
C ALA A 179 -1.36 10.16 24.22
N ALA A 180 -0.98 11.40 23.92
CA ALA A 180 -1.64 12.60 24.44
C ALA A 180 -2.81 13.04 23.56
N GLY A 181 -3.90 13.50 24.17
CA GLY A 181 -5.02 14.10 23.46
C GLY A 181 -6.37 13.84 24.13
N VAL A 182 -7.35 14.72 23.89
CA VAL A 182 -8.71 14.61 24.45
C VAL A 182 -9.62 13.74 23.56
N VAL A 183 -9.39 13.75 22.24
CA VAL A 183 -10.23 13.03 21.27
C VAL A 183 -9.51 11.77 20.80
N VAL A 184 -9.64 10.70 21.59
CA VAL A 184 -8.96 9.41 21.39
C VAL A 184 -9.29 8.79 20.03
N GLU A 185 -10.56 8.86 19.60
CA GLU A 185 -11.02 8.32 18.33
C GLU A 185 -10.23 8.85 17.12
N ARG A 186 -9.95 10.16 17.10
CA ARG A 186 -9.19 10.80 16.03
C ARG A 186 -7.76 10.25 15.94
N GLY A 187 -7.16 9.98 17.10
CA GLY A 187 -5.84 9.36 17.19
C GLY A 187 -5.82 7.94 16.63
N ILE A 188 -6.79 7.12 17.04
CA ILE A 188 -6.91 5.73 16.56
C ILE A 188 -7.16 5.68 15.05
N ARG A 189 -8.10 6.48 14.53
CA ARG A 189 -8.37 6.55 13.08
C ARG A 189 -7.13 6.93 12.28
N ARG A 190 -6.35 7.91 12.75
CA ARG A 190 -5.09 8.29 12.11
C ARG A 190 -4.11 7.12 12.08
N ARG A 191 -3.92 6.43 13.21
CA ARG A 191 -3.02 5.26 13.28
C ARG A 191 -3.46 4.14 12.34
N LEU A 192 -4.77 3.86 12.27
CA LEU A 192 -5.33 2.86 11.34
C LEU A 192 -5.05 3.23 9.89
N ARG A 193 -5.28 4.49 9.51
CA ARG A 193 -5.02 5.01 8.16
C ARG A 193 -3.53 4.90 7.78
N ASP A 194 -2.65 5.39 8.66
CA ASP A 194 -1.19 5.34 8.45
C ASP A 194 -0.69 3.89 8.25
N LEU A 195 -1.29 2.92 8.96
CA LEU A 195 -0.94 1.51 8.84
C LEU A 195 -1.57 0.85 7.61
N TYR A 196 -2.83 1.20 7.28
CA TYR A 196 -3.52 0.69 6.10
C TYR A 196 -2.74 1.03 4.82
N GLU A 197 -2.25 2.25 4.69
CA GLU A 197 -1.42 2.67 3.54
C GLU A 197 -0.12 1.85 3.42
N LYS A 198 0.51 1.51 4.55
CA LYS A 198 1.80 0.81 4.58
C LYS A 198 1.72 -0.69 4.39
N THR A 199 0.53 -1.28 4.54
CA THR A 199 0.35 -2.73 4.52
C THR A 199 0.05 -3.29 3.13
N GLU A 200 -0.27 -2.45 2.15
CA GLU A 200 -0.55 -2.84 0.75
C GLU A 200 -1.46 -4.07 0.60
N GLY A 201 -2.40 -4.26 1.54
CA GLY A 201 -3.34 -5.39 1.56
C GLY A 201 -2.86 -6.66 2.27
N TYR A 202 -1.59 -6.72 2.74
CA TYR A 202 -1.09 -7.80 3.59
C TYR A 202 -1.31 -7.49 5.07
N LEU A 203 -2.46 -7.92 5.59
CA LEU A 203 -2.86 -7.74 6.98
C LEU A 203 -2.73 -9.06 7.74
N ASN A 204 -1.77 -9.11 8.66
CA ASN A 204 -1.61 -10.20 9.61
C ASN A 204 -1.08 -9.63 10.93
N ALA A 205 -1.90 -9.65 11.97
CA ALA A 205 -1.51 -9.20 13.31
C ALA A 205 -0.50 -10.14 13.98
N GLY A 206 -0.41 -11.40 13.53
CA GLY A 206 0.41 -12.43 14.16
C GLY A 206 -0.12 -12.84 15.54
N PRO A 207 0.72 -13.50 16.36
CA PRO A 207 0.35 -13.86 17.72
C PRO A 207 0.31 -12.63 18.64
N GLN A 208 -0.54 -12.67 19.66
CA GLN A 208 -0.60 -11.63 20.67
C GLN A 208 0.73 -11.54 21.44
N PRO A 209 1.37 -10.36 21.52
CA PRO A 209 2.62 -10.22 22.26
C PRO A 209 2.36 -10.33 23.76
N ASP A 210 3.07 -11.26 24.43
CA ASP A 210 3.03 -11.42 25.88
C ASP A 210 3.91 -10.37 26.59
N LEU A 211 3.40 -9.14 26.63
CA LEU A 211 4.09 -8.03 27.28
C LEU A 211 4.23 -8.27 28.80
N SER A 212 3.21 -8.83 29.43
CA SER A 212 3.19 -9.11 30.88
C SER A 212 4.28 -10.11 31.26
N GLY A 213 4.42 -11.22 30.53
CA GLY A 213 5.48 -12.20 30.77
C GLY A 213 6.88 -11.62 30.53
N ALA A 214 7.05 -10.76 29.54
CA ALA A 214 8.31 -10.07 29.29
C ALA A 214 8.68 -9.07 30.41
N GLN A 215 7.70 -8.33 30.94
CA GLN A 215 7.88 -7.44 32.09
C GLN A 215 8.31 -8.22 33.32
N GLU A 216 7.65 -9.34 33.61
CA GLU A 216 7.96 -10.18 34.76
C GLU A 216 9.37 -10.77 34.65
N ARG A 217 9.75 -11.25 33.46
CA ARG A 217 11.11 -11.73 33.18
C ARG A 217 12.15 -10.63 33.44
N LEU A 218 11.93 -9.42 32.92
CA LEU A 218 12.87 -8.31 33.08
C LEU A 218 13.02 -7.92 34.56
N ARG A 219 11.91 -7.76 35.30
CA ARG A 219 11.92 -7.47 36.73
C ARG A 219 12.65 -8.54 37.52
N ARG A 220 12.37 -9.82 37.25
CA ARG A 220 13.02 -10.95 37.92
C ARG A 220 14.53 -10.94 37.71
N VAL A 221 15.00 -10.76 36.47
CA VAL A 221 16.45 -10.74 36.18
C VAL A 221 17.12 -9.50 36.78
N ALA A 222 16.45 -8.35 36.77
CA ALA A 222 16.96 -7.13 37.41
C ALA A 222 17.13 -7.31 38.93
N GLN A 223 16.15 -7.95 39.59
CA GLN A 223 16.24 -8.27 41.02
C GLN A 223 17.36 -9.26 41.34
N GLN A 224 17.54 -10.30 40.51
CA GLN A 224 18.66 -11.24 40.64
C GLN A 224 20.01 -10.55 40.49
N PHE A 225 20.12 -9.63 39.53
CA PHE A 225 21.34 -8.86 39.33
C PHE A 225 21.66 -7.97 40.52
N LEU A 226 20.65 -7.27 41.05
CA LEU A 226 20.80 -6.43 42.24
C LEU A 226 21.23 -7.24 43.47
N LEU A 227 20.65 -8.44 43.66
CA LEU A 227 21.03 -9.34 44.75
C LEU A 227 22.49 -9.78 44.60
N ARG A 228 22.92 -10.16 43.39
CA ARG A 228 24.29 -10.62 43.15
C ARG A 228 25.32 -9.51 43.35
N ILE A 229 24.99 -8.28 42.97
CA ILE A 229 25.84 -7.11 43.24
C ILE A 229 26.06 -6.93 44.75
N LYS A 230 25.00 -7.10 45.56
CA LYS A 230 25.06 -7.00 47.03
C LYS A 230 25.88 -8.13 47.65
N GLU A 231 25.60 -9.38 47.27
CA GLU A 231 26.29 -10.56 47.78
C GLU A 231 27.78 -10.56 47.41
N GLY A 232 28.12 -10.07 46.22
CA GLY A 232 29.51 -9.94 45.77
C GLY A 232 30.26 -8.75 46.35
N GLY A 233 29.60 -7.89 47.15
CA GLY A 233 30.21 -6.68 47.70
C GLY A 233 30.65 -5.69 46.62
N VAL A 234 29.98 -5.68 45.46
CA VAL A 234 30.46 -4.96 44.26
C VAL A 234 30.00 -3.49 44.22
N GLU A 235 29.08 -3.09 45.09
CA GLU A 235 28.43 -1.77 45.09
C GLU A 235 29.42 -0.60 45.10
N ASP A 236 30.49 -0.69 45.90
CA ASP A 236 31.50 0.37 46.04
C ASP A 236 32.43 0.49 44.83
N TYR A 237 32.49 -0.54 43.99
CA TYR A 237 33.33 -0.57 42.81
C TYR A 237 32.62 -0.11 41.54
N LEU A 238 31.29 0.09 41.57
CA LEU A 238 30.51 0.52 40.41
C LEU A 238 30.79 1.97 40.01
N HIS A 239 30.90 2.22 38.71
CA HIS A 239 31.03 3.56 38.16
C HIS A 239 29.69 4.30 38.24
N LYS A 240 29.45 5.05 39.33
CA LYS A 240 28.19 5.75 39.64
C LYS A 240 27.67 6.71 38.54
N GLY A 241 28.57 7.18 37.66
CA GLY A 241 28.21 7.99 36.49
C GLY A 241 27.65 7.19 35.31
N ILE A 242 27.90 5.88 35.24
CA ILE A 242 27.47 4.98 34.16
C ILE A 242 26.26 4.15 34.63
N PHE A 243 26.36 3.57 35.82
CA PHE A 243 25.35 2.68 36.36
C PHE A 243 25.02 3.01 37.83
N LYS A 244 23.73 2.98 38.15
CA LYS A 244 23.21 3.13 39.51
C LYS A 244 22.34 1.91 39.83
N PRO A 245 22.59 1.19 40.95
CA PRO A 245 21.79 0.02 41.33
C PRO A 245 20.28 0.30 41.45
N ASP A 246 19.88 1.54 41.76
CA ASP A 246 18.47 1.93 41.82
C ASP A 246 17.74 1.76 40.48
N TYR A 247 18.46 1.78 39.34
CA TYR A 247 17.86 1.50 38.04
C TYR A 247 17.26 0.10 37.95
N LEU A 248 17.72 -0.85 38.77
CA LEU A 248 17.24 -2.23 38.78
C LEU A 248 15.97 -2.42 39.61
N ARG A 249 15.57 -1.43 40.42
CA ARG A 249 14.32 -1.49 41.19
C ARG A 249 13.11 -1.31 40.29
N GLU A 250 13.19 -0.35 39.37
CA GLU A 250 12.18 -0.08 38.34
C GLU A 250 12.84 -0.11 36.94
N PRO A 251 13.18 -1.31 36.41
CA PRO A 251 13.93 -1.43 35.17
C PRO A 251 13.16 -0.90 33.94
N LEU A 252 11.82 -0.88 34.00
CA LEU A 252 10.96 -0.39 32.92
C LEU A 252 11.09 1.13 32.71
N ASP A 253 11.38 1.90 33.76
CA ASP A 253 11.58 3.35 33.68
C ASP A 253 12.98 3.72 33.14
N HIS A 254 13.82 2.70 32.93
CA HIS A 254 15.25 2.86 32.68
C HIS A 254 15.75 2.05 31.47
N LEU A 255 14.85 1.64 30.58
CA LEU A 255 15.15 0.85 29.39
C LEU A 255 16.17 1.52 28.46
N GLY A 256 16.19 2.85 28.40
CA GLY A 256 17.10 3.64 27.55
C GLY A 256 18.43 4.02 28.18
N LYS A 257 18.76 3.51 29.39
CA LYS A 257 20.02 3.90 30.06
C LYS A 257 21.23 3.28 29.36
N GLY A 258 22.26 4.10 29.16
CA GLY A 258 23.47 3.71 28.42
C GLY A 258 24.33 2.61 29.05
N PHE A 259 24.01 2.13 30.26
CA PHE A 259 24.70 0.96 30.81
C PHE A 259 24.39 -0.30 29.99
N PHE A 260 23.19 -0.44 29.41
CA PHE A 260 22.84 -1.56 28.53
C PHE A 260 23.72 -1.66 27.27
N GLU A 261 24.36 -0.56 26.86
CA GLU A 261 25.26 -0.52 25.69
C GLU A 261 26.66 -1.07 26.02
N LYS A 262 26.95 -1.38 27.28
CA LYS A 262 28.25 -1.91 27.69
C LYS A 262 28.37 -3.40 27.37
N ALA A 263 29.58 -3.80 26.98
CA ALA A 263 29.83 -5.16 26.50
C ALA A 263 29.79 -6.15 27.67
N SER A 264 30.38 -5.79 28.81
CA SER A 264 30.46 -6.64 29.99
C SER A 264 30.21 -5.87 31.29
N ILE A 265 30.10 -6.60 32.40
CA ILE A 265 30.05 -6.00 33.74
C ILE A 265 31.33 -5.21 34.07
N GLU A 266 32.47 -5.59 33.51
CA GLU A 266 33.76 -4.94 33.77
C GLU A 266 33.76 -3.48 33.31
N ASP A 267 33.04 -3.17 32.23
CA ASP A 267 32.81 -1.81 31.73
C ASP A 267 32.00 -0.93 32.71
N LEU A 268 31.29 -1.54 33.67
CA LEU A 268 30.52 -0.87 34.70
C LEU A 268 31.32 -0.67 35.99
N LEU A 269 32.52 -1.26 36.08
CA LEU A 269 33.39 -1.20 37.26
C LEU A 269 34.44 -0.10 37.13
N THR A 270 34.85 0.42 38.28
CA THR A 270 35.98 1.35 38.38
C THR A 270 37.31 0.59 38.43
N SER A 271 38.42 1.29 38.20
CA SER A 271 39.77 0.71 38.32
C SER A 271 40.07 0.10 39.71
N LYS A 272 39.29 0.44 40.75
CA LYS A 272 39.41 -0.13 42.10
C LYS A 272 38.93 -1.58 42.20
N ALA A 273 38.26 -2.10 41.17
CA ALA A 273 37.71 -3.45 41.13
C ALA A 273 38.74 -4.56 40.81
N GLN A 274 40.01 -4.21 40.57
CA GLN A 274 41.07 -5.14 40.13
C GLN A 274 41.33 -6.33 41.09
N GLY A 275 40.88 -6.24 42.34
CA GLY A 275 41.01 -7.30 43.35
C GLY A 275 39.79 -8.23 43.50
N LEU A 276 38.73 -8.03 42.72
CA LEU A 276 37.55 -8.90 42.77
C LEU A 276 37.87 -10.31 42.25
N ASP A 277 37.28 -11.31 42.89
CA ASP A 277 37.37 -12.69 42.46
C ASP A 277 36.81 -12.87 41.03
N LYS A 278 37.56 -13.58 40.18
CA LYS A 278 37.19 -13.83 38.78
C LYS A 278 35.86 -14.57 38.65
N ASN A 279 35.54 -15.47 39.59
CA ASN A 279 34.27 -16.19 39.58
C ASN A 279 33.09 -15.25 39.89
N THR A 280 33.28 -14.28 40.78
CA THR A 280 32.30 -13.22 41.07
C THR A 280 32.04 -12.34 39.86
N ILE A 281 33.11 -11.89 39.16
CA ILE A 281 32.98 -11.12 37.91
C ILE A 281 32.24 -11.93 36.85
N PHE A 282 32.62 -13.20 36.64
CA PHE A 282 31.98 -14.07 35.67
C PHE A 282 30.48 -14.27 35.93
N GLN A 283 30.10 -14.49 37.19
CA GLN A 283 28.70 -14.66 37.56
C GLN A 283 27.88 -13.38 37.40
N LEU A 284 28.46 -12.22 37.73
CA LEU A 284 27.80 -10.93 37.50
C LEU A 284 27.64 -10.65 36.01
N ASP A 285 28.66 -10.95 35.20
CA ASP A 285 28.58 -10.78 33.77
C ASP A 285 27.48 -11.66 33.16
N SER A 286 27.37 -12.91 33.58
CA SER A 286 26.31 -13.81 33.12
C SER A 286 24.90 -13.26 33.39
N ILE A 287 24.64 -12.75 34.60
CA ILE A 287 23.33 -12.15 34.92
C ILE A 287 23.14 -10.83 34.17
N TYR A 288 24.20 -10.05 33.99
CA TYR A 288 24.17 -8.81 33.22
C TYR A 288 23.80 -9.05 31.75
N GLN A 289 24.33 -10.09 31.10
CA GLN A 289 23.92 -10.47 29.74
C GLN A 289 22.45 -10.92 29.72
N GLN A 290 22.01 -11.74 30.68
CA GLN A 290 20.60 -12.13 30.78
C GLN A 290 19.66 -10.92 30.97
N LEU A 291 20.13 -9.89 31.68
CA LEU A 291 19.37 -8.65 31.87
C LEU A 291 19.23 -7.89 30.55
N LYS A 292 20.31 -7.79 29.76
CA LYS A 292 20.28 -7.20 28.42
C LYS A 292 19.33 -7.95 27.50
N GLU A 293 19.43 -9.28 27.45
CA GLU A 293 18.53 -10.13 26.66
C GLU A 293 17.06 -9.96 27.07
N ALA A 294 16.77 -9.92 28.37
CA ALA A 294 15.41 -9.71 28.87
C ALA A 294 14.87 -8.32 28.49
N ARG A 295 15.72 -7.28 28.53
CA ARG A 295 15.36 -5.90 28.15
C ARG A 295 15.13 -5.79 26.64
N ASP A 296 15.99 -6.37 25.81
CA ASP A 296 15.85 -6.34 24.36
C ASP A 296 14.60 -7.13 23.90
N GLY A 297 14.35 -8.29 24.53
CA GLY A 297 13.13 -9.06 24.33
C GLY A 297 11.86 -8.28 24.70
N TYR A 298 11.89 -7.55 25.83
CA TYR A 298 10.79 -6.66 26.21
C TYR A 298 10.57 -5.52 25.20
N ILE A 299 11.64 -4.85 24.76
CA ILE A 299 11.55 -3.75 23.77
C ILE A 299 10.97 -4.25 22.45
N HIS A 300 11.38 -5.44 22.00
CA HIS A 300 10.85 -6.06 20.80
C HIS A 300 9.33 -6.33 20.92
N LEU A 301 8.90 -6.95 22.03
CA LEU A 301 7.48 -7.22 22.27
C LEU A 301 6.67 -5.93 22.46
N LEU A 302 7.26 -4.89 23.06
CA LEU A 302 6.64 -3.57 23.17
C LEU A 302 6.38 -2.95 21.79
N ALA A 303 7.34 -3.08 20.86
CA ALA A 303 7.17 -2.59 19.49
C ALA A 303 6.02 -3.32 18.77
N LEU A 304 5.91 -4.64 18.95
CA LEU A 304 4.79 -5.42 18.40
C LEU A 304 3.45 -5.05 19.05
N ALA A 305 3.43 -4.88 20.38
CA ALA A 305 2.22 -4.53 21.12
C ALA A 305 1.64 -3.16 20.72
N ARG A 306 2.50 -2.22 20.28
CA ARG A 306 2.10 -0.91 19.76
C ARG A 306 1.29 -0.98 18.46
N VAL A 307 1.44 -2.04 17.67
CA VAL A 307 0.74 -2.18 16.38
C VAL A 307 -0.30 -3.30 16.37
N TYR A 308 -0.20 -4.27 17.28
CA TYR A 308 -1.01 -5.48 17.31
C TYR A 308 -2.53 -5.23 17.24
N ALA A 309 -3.07 -4.41 18.15
CA ALA A 309 -4.51 -4.13 18.19
C ALA A 309 -5.00 -3.41 16.92
N TYR A 310 -4.19 -2.51 16.37
CA TYR A 310 -4.49 -1.84 15.10
C TYR A 310 -4.50 -2.82 13.94
N MET A 311 -3.55 -3.75 13.87
CA MET A 311 -3.52 -4.78 12.82
C MET A 311 -4.77 -5.67 12.87
N ARG A 312 -5.18 -6.11 14.06
CA ARG A 312 -6.45 -6.86 14.23
C ARG A 312 -7.67 -6.05 13.80
N ALA A 313 -7.69 -4.75 14.10
CA ALA A 313 -8.76 -3.87 13.66
C ALA A 313 -8.77 -3.68 12.14
N LEU A 314 -7.61 -3.57 11.51
CA LEU A 314 -7.49 -3.52 10.06
C LEU A 314 -7.96 -4.82 9.39
N GLU A 315 -7.71 -6.00 9.97
CA GLU A 315 -8.25 -7.27 9.47
C GLU A 315 -9.79 -7.26 9.46
N GLN A 316 -10.42 -6.79 10.54
CA GLN A 316 -11.88 -6.64 10.61
C GLN A 316 -12.40 -5.59 9.63
N LEU A 317 -11.70 -4.46 9.51
CA LEU A 317 -12.03 -3.41 8.55
C LEU A 317 -11.94 -3.93 7.12
N GLN A 318 -10.91 -4.72 6.77
CA GLN A 318 -10.78 -5.31 5.44
C GLN A 318 -11.94 -6.26 5.11
N ALA A 319 -12.44 -7.01 6.10
CA ALA A 319 -13.64 -7.82 5.93
C ALA A 319 -14.88 -6.95 5.66
N GLU A 320 -15.08 -5.86 6.41
CA GLU A 320 -16.19 -4.94 6.16
C GLU A 320 -16.06 -4.15 4.86
N ILE A 321 -14.84 -3.79 4.45
CA ILE A 321 -14.53 -3.16 3.17
C ILE A 321 -14.91 -4.08 2.03
N ARG A 322 -14.56 -5.37 2.10
CA ARG A 322 -14.96 -6.38 1.09
C ARG A 322 -16.48 -6.51 0.99
N LYS A 323 -17.18 -6.64 2.13
CA LYS A 323 -18.66 -6.69 2.14
C LYS A 323 -19.27 -5.43 1.56
N LEU A 324 -18.72 -4.25 1.87
CA LEU A 324 -19.19 -2.98 1.34
C LEU A 324 -19.00 -2.92 -0.17
N ALA A 325 -17.81 -3.29 -0.65
CA ALA A 325 -17.46 -3.37 -2.07
C ALA A 325 -18.41 -4.31 -2.83
N GLU A 326 -18.65 -5.52 -2.32
CA GLU A 326 -19.59 -6.48 -2.92
C GLU A 326 -21.04 -5.97 -2.92
N ARG A 327 -21.46 -5.28 -1.85
CA ARG A 327 -22.82 -4.75 -1.71
C ARG A 327 -23.08 -3.52 -2.57
N GLU A 328 -22.07 -2.71 -2.83
CA GLU A 328 -22.24 -1.44 -3.55
C GLU A 328 -21.57 -1.44 -4.93
N GLY A 329 -20.91 -2.53 -5.32
CA GLY A 329 -20.20 -2.62 -6.60
C GLY A 329 -18.92 -1.79 -6.63
N LEU A 330 -18.25 -1.57 -5.49
CA LEU A 330 -17.10 -0.68 -5.42
C LEU A 330 -15.80 -1.41 -5.75
N LEU A 331 -15.01 -0.84 -6.66
CA LEU A 331 -13.61 -1.20 -6.89
C LEU A 331 -12.74 -0.17 -6.17
N ILE A 332 -12.08 -0.61 -5.11
CA ILE A 332 -11.32 0.28 -4.24
C ILE A 332 -9.88 0.38 -4.76
N GLY A 333 -9.47 1.59 -5.16
CA GLY A 333 -8.15 1.84 -5.73
C GLY A 333 -7.94 1.20 -7.11
N GLY A 334 -6.67 1.03 -7.50
CA GLY A 334 -6.23 0.59 -8.83
C GLY A 334 -6.16 -0.92 -9.08
N GLY A 335 -6.77 -1.74 -8.23
CA GLY A 335 -6.61 -3.21 -8.24
C GLY A 335 -7.25 -3.96 -9.42
N TRP A 336 -7.98 -3.28 -10.30
CA TRP A 336 -8.72 -3.92 -11.41
C TRP A 336 -7.81 -4.67 -12.40
N ILE A 337 -6.57 -4.21 -12.59
CA ILE A 337 -5.61 -4.92 -13.46
C ILE A 337 -5.31 -6.31 -12.89
N SER A 338 -5.16 -6.43 -11.58
CA SER A 338 -4.90 -7.73 -10.92
C SER A 338 -6.13 -8.64 -11.03
N LEU A 339 -7.33 -8.11 -10.81
CA LEU A 339 -8.59 -8.87 -10.95
C LEU A 339 -8.74 -9.46 -12.36
N VAL A 340 -8.53 -8.65 -13.39
CA VAL A 340 -8.61 -9.13 -14.78
C VAL A 340 -7.50 -10.14 -15.07
N LYS A 341 -6.28 -9.95 -14.56
CA LYS A 341 -5.18 -10.92 -14.72
C LYS A 341 -5.45 -12.25 -14.04
N GLU A 342 -6.13 -12.26 -12.89
CA GLU A 342 -6.53 -13.48 -12.21
C GLU A 342 -7.63 -14.23 -12.97
N TYR A 343 -8.60 -13.50 -13.52
CA TYR A 343 -9.68 -14.09 -14.30
C TYR A 343 -9.23 -14.71 -15.64
N LEU A 344 -8.25 -14.09 -16.30
CA LEU A 344 -7.75 -14.54 -17.60
C LEU A 344 -6.71 -15.68 -17.52
N LYS A 345 -6.29 -16.08 -16.32
CA LYS A 345 -5.41 -17.24 -16.08
C LYS A 345 -6.24 -18.51 -15.94
#